data_AF-A0A1J5LKB7-F1
#
_entry.id   AF-A0A1J5LKB7-F1
#
_cell.length_a   1.000
_cell.length_b   1.000
_cell.length_c   1.000
_cell.angle_alpha   90.00
_cell.angle_beta   90.00
_cell.angle_gamma   90.00
#
_symmetry.space_group_name_H-M   'P 1'
#
loop_
_entity.id
_entity.type
_entity.pdbx_description
1 polymer ?
#
loop_
_entity_poly.entity_id
_entity_poly.type
_entity_poly.pdbx_seq_one_letter_code
_entity_poly.pdbx_strand_id
1 'polypeptide(L)'
;MQTRLEKFDYVDGRHRYCVLRLSQTLFGEWCLEQAKGPIGAPGGQQIRAYYLQHGEALQSFETMRDSQVKRGFVPIPVQLGLL
;
A
#
# COMPACT_ATOMS: atom_id res chain seq x y z
N MET A 1 9.61 5.03 -0.79
CA MET A 1 8.60 4.97 -1.87
C MET A 1 7.22 4.69 -1.27
N GLN A 2 6.15 5.28 -1.81
CA GLN A 2 4.79 5.03 -1.34
C GLN A 2 3.79 5.06 -2.49
N THR A 3 2.82 4.14 -2.48
CA THR A 3 1.69 4.12 -3.42
C THR A 3 0.39 3.94 -2.66
N ARG A 4 -0.62 4.76 -2.97
CA ARG A 4 -1.98 4.60 -2.48
C ARG A 4 -2.84 3.98 -3.57
N LEU A 5 -3.62 2.98 -3.19
CA LEU A 5 -4.50 2.23 -4.06
C LEU A 5 -5.91 2.29 -3.46
N GLU A 6 -6.93 2.45 -4.29
CA GLU A 6 -8.33 2.43 -3.88
C GLU A 6 -9.16 1.49 -4.73
N LYS A 7 -10.21 0.91 -4.17
CA LYS A 7 -11.20 0.13 -4.90
C LYS A 7 -12.60 0.57 -4.47
N PHE A 8 -13.43 0.85 -5.47
CA PHE A 8 -14.84 1.19 -5.30
C PHE A 8 -15.67 0.02 -5.80
N ASP A 9 -16.47 -0.58 -4.91
CA ASP A 9 -17.49 -1.56 -5.28
C ASP A 9 -18.85 -0.85 -5.29
N TYR A 10 -19.35 -0.57 -6.49
CA TYR A 10 -20.62 0.15 -6.68
C TYR A 10 -21.85 -0.70 -6.34
N VAL A 11 -21.72 -2.03 -6.32
CA VAL A 11 -22.83 -2.94 -6.03
C VAL A 11 -23.12 -2.95 -4.53
N ASP A 12 -22.06 -3.07 -3.72
CA ASP A 12 -22.18 -3.12 -2.26
C ASP A 12 -22.00 -1.76 -1.57
N GLY A 13 -21.67 -0.70 -2.32
CA GLY A 13 -21.29 0.60 -1.76
C GLY A 13 -20.01 0.57 -0.91
N ARG A 14 -19.13 -0.42 -1.14
CA ARG A 14 -17.93 -0.66 -0.31
C ARG A 14 -16.71 -0.01 -0.93
N HIS A 15 -16.15 0.97 -0.23
CA HIS A 15 -14.92 1.65 -0.64
C HIS A 15 -13.77 1.15 0.22
N ARG A 16 -12.66 0.74 -0.39
CA ARG A 16 -11.50 0.19 0.32
C ARG A 16 -10.22 0.87 -0.14
N TYR A 17 -9.29 1.04 0.80
CA TYR A 17 -7.95 1.51 0.50
C TYR A 17 -6.90 0.43 0.75
N CYS A 18 -5.78 0.55 0.06
CA CYS A 18 -4.53 -0.14 0.36
C CYS A 18 -3.37 0.86 0.14
N VAL A 19 -2.57 1.10 1.17
CA VAL A 19 -1.34 1.91 1.09
C VAL A 19 -0.16 0.98 1.25
N LEU A 20 0.76 1.04 0.30
CA LEU A 20 2.04 0.36 0.37
C LEU A 20 3.13 1.40 0.59
N ARG A 21 4.01 1.16 1.56
CA ARG A 21 5.16 2.01 1.84
C ARG A 21 6.41 1.15 1.95
N LEU A 22 7.45 1.52 1.22
CA LEU A 22 8.78 0.96 1.33
C LEU A 22 9.73 2.05 1.84
N SER A 23 10.37 1.80 2.98
CA SER A 23 11.31 2.71 3.63
C SER A 23 12.47 1.96 4.28
N GLN A 24 13.62 2.60 4.38
CA GLN A 24 14.74 2.06 5.16
C GLN A 24 14.51 2.32 6.65
N THR A 25 14.83 1.35 7.50
CA THR A 25 14.80 1.46 8.96
C THR A 25 16.03 2.23 9.46
N LEU A 26 16.07 2.54 10.77
CA LEU A 26 17.24 3.14 11.41
C LEU A 26 18.46 2.19 11.47
N PHE A 27 18.25 0.89 11.37
CA PHE A 27 19.32 -0.11 11.40
C PHE A 27 19.77 -0.55 10.00
N GLY A 28 19.21 0.07 8.96
CA GLY A 28 19.64 -0.13 7.56
C GLY A 28 18.88 -1.21 6.81
N GLU A 29 18.01 -2.00 7.46
CA GLU A 29 17.10 -2.92 6.75
C GLU A 29 16.00 -2.15 6.02
N TRP A 30 15.25 -2.85 5.18
CA TRP A 30 14.11 -2.32 4.44
C TRP A 30 12.82 -2.81 5.06
N CYS A 31 11.91 -1.87 5.35
CA CYS A 31 10.58 -2.15 5.85
C CYS A 31 9.54 -1.91 4.75
N LEU A 32 8.78 -2.94 4.44
CA LEU A 32 7.57 -2.87 3.62
C LEU A 32 6.35 -2.86 4.53
N GLU A 33 5.60 -1.77 4.53
CA GLU A 33 4.34 -1.64 5.26
C GLU A 33 3.16 -1.71 4.29
N GLN A 34 2.15 -2.51 4.63
CA GLN A 34 0.84 -2.52 3.99
C GLN A 34 -0.20 -2.09 5.01
N ALA A 35 -0.88 -0.98 4.76
CA ALA A 35 -2.09 -0.59 5.48
C ALA A 35 -3.30 -0.77 4.56
N LYS A 36 -4.35 -1.42 5.02
CA LYS A 36 -5.58 -1.65 4.23
C LYS A 36 -6.82 -1.58 5.10
N GLY A 37 -7.92 -1.11 4.54
CA GLY A 37 -9.15 -0.96 5.30
C GLY A 37 -10.30 -0.40 4.48
N PRO A 38 -11.49 -0.23 5.09
CA PRO A 38 -12.56 0.54 4.49
C PRO A 38 -12.21 2.04 4.44
N ILE A 39 -12.71 2.76 3.44
CA ILE A 39 -12.64 4.23 3.37
C ILE A 39 -13.88 4.79 4.07
N GLY A 40 -13.70 5.76 4.97
CA GLY A 40 -14.81 6.42 5.65
C GLY A 40 -15.49 5.60 6.76
N ALA A 41 -14.93 4.47 7.15
CA ALA A 41 -15.43 3.64 8.24
C ALA A 41 -14.27 3.17 9.14
N PRO A 42 -14.52 2.87 10.42
CA PRO A 42 -13.50 2.32 11.32
C PRO A 42 -13.08 0.90 10.89
N GLY A 43 -11.91 0.49 11.39
CA GLY A 43 -11.31 -0.80 11.11
C GLY A 43 -10.20 -0.73 10.06
N GLY A 44 -9.59 -1.89 9.78
CA GLY A 44 -8.42 -2.00 8.92
C GLY A 44 -7.34 -2.85 9.55
N GLN A 45 -6.29 -3.11 8.78
CA GLN A 45 -5.15 -3.89 9.20
C GLN A 45 -3.88 -3.24 8.68
N GLN A 46 -2.83 -3.26 9.50
CA GLN A 46 -1.48 -2.95 9.09
C GLN A 46 -0.60 -4.18 9.25
N ILE A 47 0.18 -4.49 8.21
CA ILE A 47 1.14 -5.59 8.20
C ILE A 47 2.49 -5.00 7.80
N ARG A 48 3.56 -5.55 8.38
CA ARG A 48 4.94 -5.18 8.08
C ARG A 48 5.74 -6.40 7.69
N ALA A 49 6.64 -6.25 6.74
CA ALA A 49 7.67 -7.20 6.40
C ALA A 49 9.02 -6.49 6.37
N TYR A 50 10.07 -7.18 6.79
CA TYR A 50 11.43 -6.65 6.83
C TYR A 50 12.33 -7.46 5.90
N TYR A 51 13.25 -6.77 5.23
CA TYR A 51 14.15 -7.33 4.24
C TYR A 51 15.54 -6.75 4.43
N LEU A 52 16.58 -7.55 4.26
CA LEU A 52 17.95 -7.06 4.35
C LEU A 52 18.36 -6.31 3.07
N GLN A 53 17.87 -6.76 1.92
CA GLN A 53 18.26 -6.23 0.62
C GLN A 53 17.17 -5.34 0.01
N HIS A 54 17.57 -4.18 -0.52
CA HIS A 54 16.64 -3.27 -1.21
C HIS A 54 15.92 -3.94 -2.38
N GLY A 55 16.64 -4.76 -3.17
CA GLY A 55 16.09 -5.43 -4.34
C GLY A 55 14.94 -6.38 -4.01
N GLU A 56 15.09 -7.19 -2.95
CA GLU A 56 14.05 -8.11 -2.47
C GLU A 56 12.82 -7.35 -1.94
N ALA A 57 13.07 -6.26 -1.20
CA ALA A 57 12.02 -5.42 -0.65
C ALA A 57 11.23 -4.72 -1.77
N LEU A 58 11.92 -4.22 -2.80
CA LEU A 58 11.33 -3.59 -3.97
C LEU A 58 10.53 -4.60 -4.80
N GLN A 59 11.06 -5.78 -5.06
CA GLN A 59 10.33 -6.84 -5.78
C GLN A 59 9.05 -7.24 -5.03
N SER A 60 9.12 -7.36 -3.71
CA SER A 60 7.96 -7.66 -2.86
C SER A 60 6.92 -6.52 -2.89
N PHE A 61 7.37 -5.26 -2.87
CA PHE A 61 6.50 -4.10 -3.03
C PHE A 61 5.75 -4.16 -4.37
N GLU A 62 6.46 -4.37 -5.48
CA GLU A 62 5.85 -4.37 -6.81
C GLU A 62 4.89 -5.55 -7.01
N THR A 63 5.28 -6.74 -6.53
CA THR A 63 4.39 -7.91 -6.55
C THR A 63 3.10 -7.66 -5.78
N MET A 64 3.19 -6.99 -4.62
CA MET A 64 2.04 -6.66 -3.80
C MET A 64 1.17 -5.59 -4.47
N ARG A 65 1.78 -4.56 -5.07
CA ARG A 65 1.07 -3.53 -5.86
C ARG A 65 0.29 -4.19 -7.00
N ASP A 66 0.96 -5.01 -7.80
CA ASP A 66 0.38 -5.65 -8.98
C ASP A 66 -0.74 -6.63 -8.60
N SER A 67 -0.60 -7.34 -7.49
CA SER A 67 -1.66 -8.19 -6.93
C SER A 67 -2.91 -7.38 -6.58
N GLN A 68 -2.77 -6.20 -5.97
CA GLN A 68 -3.93 -5.35 -5.67
C GLN A 68 -4.56 -4.76 -6.94
N VAL A 69 -3.74 -4.36 -7.92
CA VAL A 69 -4.24 -3.90 -9.22
C VAL A 69 -5.06 -4.98 -9.91
N LYS A 70 -4.57 -6.23 -9.93
CA LYS A 70 -5.33 -7.39 -10.45
C LYS A 70 -6.65 -7.62 -9.72
N ARG A 71 -6.77 -7.20 -8.46
CA ARG A 71 -8.02 -7.27 -7.66
C ARG A 71 -8.97 -6.09 -7.91
N GLY A 72 -8.63 -5.20 -8.85
CA GLY A 72 -9.42 -4.03 -9.23
C GLY A 72 -9.17 -2.80 -8.36
N PHE A 73 -8.05 -2.75 -7.61
CA PHE A 73 -7.62 -1.49 -7.02
C PHE A 73 -6.94 -0.62 -8.09
N VAL A 74 -7.18 0.69 -8.04
CA VAL A 74 -6.55 1.68 -8.91
C VAL A 74 -5.54 2.51 -8.13
N PRO A 75 -4.34 2.78 -8.68
CA PRO A 75 -3.39 3.67 -8.03
C PRO A 75 -3.92 5.10 -8.07
N ILE A 76 -3.97 5.72 -6.89
CA ILE A 76 -4.35 7.12 -6.74
C ILE A 76 -3.06 7.95 -6.67
N PRO A 77 -2.84 8.89 -7.59
CA PRO A 77 -1.72 9.81 -7.46
C PRO A 77 -1.89 10.58 -6.15
N VAL A 78 -0.93 10.43 -5.24
CA VAL A 78 -0.90 11.24 -4.01
C VAL A 78 -0.46 12.62 -4.44
N GLN A 79 -1.40 13.54 -4.61
CA GLN A 79 -1.11 14.94 -4.80
C GLN A 79 -0.52 15.46 -3.49
N LEU A 80 0.81 15.57 -3.43
CA LEU A 80 1.48 16.26 -2.34
C LEU A 80 0.98 17.71 -2.41
N GLY A 81 0.38 18.20 -1.31
CA GLY A 81 -0.02 19.59 -1.21
C GLY A 81 1.18 20.46 -1.58
N LEU A 82 1.03 21.30 -2.60
CA LEU A 82 2.00 22.35 -2.91
C LEU A 82 2.05 23.23 -1.66
N LEU A 83 3.14 23.12 -0.90
CA LEU A 83 3.47 24.07 0.16
C LEU A 83 4.02 25.35 -0.47
#